data_AF-A0A9D0HFY4-F1
#
_entry.id   AF-A0A9D0HFY4-F1
#
_cell.length_a   1.000
_cell.length_b   1.000
_cell.length_c   1.000
_cell.angle_alpha   90.00
_cell.angle_beta   90.00
_cell.angle_gamma   90.00
#
_symmetry.space_group_name_H-M   'P 1'
#
loop_
_entity.id
_entity.type
_entity.pdbx_description
1 polymer ?
#
loop_
_entity_poly.entity_id
_entity_poly.type
_entity_poly.pdbx_seq_one_letter_code
_entity_poly.pdbx_strand_id
1 'polypeptide(L)'
;MSIFTFEGAITDSITSAPLENLRVDVYSGVQIGTDPLAKFTTDIEGTFVAVLDIDALVAADRLPGSSVASAYFRIFEHDIEVLNTRAQPWPFDAPTTQGSYVVDRKVTGHIHGTVADNKTGPIANAAVTIVRRLLDGGTPVDVELVATTSDARGRYRVSYTTNDGRPVNLFAKASTAAGTAIQSELVCNAPPVLTIDLIGGGDAWRGATELERLLDAISREVANDRLAGLTPEAVALLACASGQSAEHLTLLVAAQRSAAATGLSVDLFYGMARFGVGPDLHGVLAHTVLARRRAFDQALDANTVRCGEGNTVAALMVGLTDALYQFSLTEVSQPGRAAVYDIIKTSLAAAASHTPFLQRYAARTQQGEAFWSSLEIPAGTTPSADAQTIANNLPELKLAFTISSLLGGFLALQQKLGQLRAAGGFPTLRDMANISWPSWNGWVEEAISGGAQLPPNSAGKTGADAVVLYVDTVVADFDELFPSEVLRRSFTSSAVLSAPTTTFINNTPSFDLFHTDVDKFIAAGDAAAIFAGIPAADQATAIAEVKAIKRIGRLANKVPAVAKQLYEKG
;
A
#
# COMPACT_ATOMS: atom_id res chain seq x y z
N MET A 1 -9.63 -86.06 1.53
CA MET A 1 -9.82 -85.05 2.59
C MET A 1 -9.81 -83.71 1.87
N SER A 2 -10.92 -82.98 1.85
CA SER A 2 -11.07 -81.74 1.07
C SER A 2 -10.96 -80.48 1.92
N ILE A 3 -10.82 -80.62 3.24
CA ILE A 3 -10.61 -79.52 4.17
C ILE A 3 -9.12 -79.44 4.49
N PHE A 4 -8.56 -78.24 4.32
CA PHE A 4 -7.18 -77.91 4.65
C PHE A 4 -7.13 -76.72 5.60
N THR A 5 -6.23 -76.78 6.58
CA THR A 5 -6.03 -75.74 7.57
C THR A 5 -4.64 -75.13 7.39
N PHE A 6 -4.58 -73.81 7.38
CA PHE A 6 -3.34 -73.04 7.35
C PHE A 6 -3.22 -72.22 8.62
N GLU A 7 -2.14 -72.43 9.37
CA GLU A 7 -1.88 -71.70 10.61
C GLU A 7 -0.63 -70.85 10.41
N GLY A 8 -0.78 -69.53 10.47
CA GLY A 8 0.33 -68.60 10.26
C GLY A 8 0.53 -67.70 11.46
N ALA A 9 1.79 -67.35 11.74
CA ALA A 9 2.16 -66.28 12.68
C ALA A 9 2.83 -65.13 11.93
N ILE A 10 2.45 -63.90 12.25
CA ILE A 10 2.98 -62.69 11.62
C ILE A 10 3.63 -61.82 12.71
N THR A 11 4.92 -61.55 12.53
CA THR A 11 5.69 -60.70 13.44
C THR A 11 6.26 -59.48 12.72
N ASP A 12 6.49 -58.43 13.49
CA ASP A 12 7.15 -57.22 13.02
C ASP A 12 8.66 -57.46 12.84
N SER A 13 9.21 -57.03 11.71
CA SER A 13 10.64 -57.24 11.38
C SER A 13 11.63 -56.60 12.33
N ILE A 14 11.21 -55.57 13.07
CA ILE A 14 12.10 -54.80 13.95
C ILE A 14 11.91 -55.21 15.38
N THR A 15 10.65 -55.23 15.85
CA THR A 15 10.35 -55.49 17.25
C THR A 15 10.24 -56.97 17.55
N SER A 16 10.13 -57.82 16.52
CA SER A 16 9.75 -59.24 16.64
C SER A 16 8.41 -59.46 17.37
N ALA A 17 7.65 -58.39 17.62
CA ALA A 17 6.36 -58.47 18.29
C ALA A 17 5.31 -59.06 17.34
N PRO A 18 4.33 -59.81 17.87
CA PRO A 18 3.20 -60.27 17.08
C PRO A 18 2.39 -59.10 16.52
N LEU A 19 1.90 -59.25 15.28
CA LEU A 19 1.09 -58.23 14.62
C LEU A 19 -0.38 -58.62 14.59
N GLU A 20 -1.16 -58.06 15.52
CA GLU A 20 -2.60 -58.23 15.58
C GLU A 20 -3.36 -57.39 14.54
N ASN A 21 -4.62 -57.76 14.28
CA ASN A 21 -5.56 -57.02 13.45
C ASN A 21 -5.13 -56.81 11.97
N LEU A 22 -4.20 -57.60 11.45
CA LEU A 22 -3.84 -57.58 10.03
C LEU A 22 -4.85 -58.40 9.23
N ARG A 23 -5.34 -57.85 8.12
CA ARG A 23 -6.19 -58.59 7.18
C ARG A 23 -5.33 -59.56 6.37
N VAL A 24 -5.62 -60.85 6.44
CA VAL A 24 -4.96 -61.90 5.68
C VAL A 24 -5.91 -62.44 4.62
N ASP A 25 -5.62 -62.12 3.36
CA ASP A 25 -6.41 -62.58 2.22
C ASP A 25 -5.71 -63.78 1.56
N VAL A 26 -6.41 -64.89 1.40
CA VAL A 26 -5.89 -66.14 0.83
C VAL A 26 -6.22 -66.23 -0.65
N TYR A 27 -5.23 -66.55 -1.49
CA TYR A 27 -5.38 -66.67 -2.95
C TYR A 27 -4.90 -68.03 -3.44
N SER A 28 -5.44 -68.47 -4.58
CA SER A 28 -4.99 -69.70 -5.26
C SER A 28 -3.62 -69.49 -5.90
N GLY A 29 -2.70 -70.44 -5.74
CA GLY A 29 -1.39 -70.42 -6.41
C GLY A 29 -1.45 -70.66 -7.92
N VAL A 30 -2.57 -71.23 -8.42
CA VAL A 30 -2.73 -71.62 -9.84
C VAL A 30 -3.52 -70.58 -10.63
N GLN A 31 -4.44 -69.85 -9.99
CA GLN A 31 -5.31 -68.89 -10.65
C GLN A 31 -4.92 -67.44 -10.33
N ILE A 32 -4.84 -66.60 -11.35
CA ILE A 32 -4.71 -65.13 -11.18
C ILE A 32 -6.13 -64.56 -11.07
N GLY A 33 -6.74 -64.70 -9.89
CA GLY A 33 -8.01 -64.05 -9.54
C GLY A 33 -7.78 -62.78 -8.71
N THR A 34 -8.66 -61.79 -8.83
CA THR A 34 -8.65 -60.59 -7.97
C THR A 34 -9.31 -60.85 -6.61
N ASP A 35 -10.17 -61.85 -6.52
CA ASP A 35 -10.93 -62.15 -5.31
C ASP A 35 -10.24 -63.21 -4.46
N PRO A 36 -10.05 -62.96 -3.15
CA PRO A 36 -9.45 -63.96 -2.27
C PRO A 36 -10.42 -65.10 -1.97
N LEU A 37 -9.89 -66.33 -1.94
CA LEU A 37 -10.60 -67.55 -1.56
C LEU A 37 -11.22 -67.41 -0.16
N ALA A 38 -10.50 -66.80 0.77
CA ALA A 38 -10.95 -66.51 2.12
C ALA A 38 -10.23 -65.28 2.70
N LYS A 39 -10.82 -64.67 3.72
CA LYS A 39 -10.28 -63.49 4.42
C LYS A 39 -10.29 -63.73 5.92
N PHE A 40 -9.20 -63.37 6.58
CA PHE A 40 -9.02 -63.54 8.01
C PHE A 40 -8.40 -62.28 8.61
N THR A 41 -8.37 -62.22 9.94
CA THR A 41 -7.68 -61.18 10.68
C THR A 41 -6.76 -61.86 11.69
N THR A 42 -5.53 -61.39 11.84
CA THR A 42 -4.65 -61.91 12.89
C THR A 42 -5.16 -61.57 14.29
N ASP A 43 -4.99 -62.49 15.23
CA ASP A 43 -5.35 -62.29 16.63
C ASP A 43 -4.26 -61.55 17.42
N ILE A 44 -4.44 -61.44 18.74
CA ILE A 44 -3.51 -60.75 19.66
C ILE A 44 -2.10 -61.36 19.68
N GLU A 45 -1.96 -62.63 19.29
CA GLU A 45 -0.67 -63.33 19.19
C GLU A 45 -0.09 -63.21 17.77
N GLY A 46 -0.71 -62.38 16.92
CA GLY A 46 -0.32 -62.20 15.53
C GLY A 46 -0.56 -63.44 14.69
N THR A 47 -1.40 -64.37 15.17
CA THR A 47 -1.66 -65.63 14.50
C THR A 47 -2.95 -65.59 13.71
N PHE A 48 -3.05 -66.41 12.67
CA PHE A 48 -4.28 -66.62 11.92
C PHE A 48 -4.47 -68.11 11.62
N VAL A 49 -5.73 -68.53 11.57
CA VAL A 49 -6.12 -69.88 11.16
C VAL A 49 -7.07 -69.76 9.97
N ALA A 50 -6.62 -70.23 8.81
CA ALA A 50 -7.39 -70.25 7.58
C ALA A 50 -7.83 -71.68 7.24
N VAL A 51 -9.13 -71.94 7.35
CA VAL A 51 -9.72 -73.24 6.97
C VAL A 51 -10.34 -73.11 5.59
N LEU A 52 -9.85 -73.90 4.64
CA LEU A 52 -10.37 -73.96 3.27
C LEU A 52 -11.03 -75.31 3.01
N ASP A 53 -12.30 -75.28 2.64
CA ASP A 53 -13.01 -76.42 2.06
C ASP A 53 -12.90 -76.35 0.54
N ILE A 54 -12.04 -77.19 -0.03
CA ILE A 54 -11.74 -77.22 -1.46
C ILE A 54 -12.95 -77.67 -2.27
N ASP A 55 -13.73 -78.63 -1.76
CA ASP A 55 -14.92 -79.10 -2.47
C ASP A 55 -15.97 -77.96 -2.55
N ALA A 56 -16.15 -77.21 -1.46
CA ALA A 56 -17.03 -76.05 -1.44
C ALA A 56 -16.55 -74.92 -2.37
N LEU A 57 -15.24 -74.66 -2.42
CA LEU A 57 -14.66 -73.64 -3.32
C LEU A 57 -14.75 -74.03 -4.80
N VAL A 58 -14.60 -75.32 -5.13
CA VAL A 58 -14.82 -75.86 -6.48
C VAL A 58 -16.31 -75.78 -6.84
N ALA A 59 -17.21 -76.16 -5.94
CA ALA A 59 -18.66 -76.08 -6.16
C ALA A 59 -19.15 -74.63 -6.39
N ALA A 60 -18.47 -73.65 -5.78
CA ALA A 60 -18.73 -72.23 -5.96
C ALA A 60 -18.01 -71.60 -7.19
N ASP A 61 -17.37 -72.40 -8.04
CA ASP A 61 -16.58 -71.97 -9.21
C ASP A 61 -15.46 -70.96 -8.88
N ARG A 62 -14.99 -70.97 -7.63
CA ARG A 62 -13.87 -70.11 -7.19
C ARG A 62 -12.50 -70.77 -7.43
N LEU A 63 -12.51 -72.04 -7.84
CA LEU A 63 -11.36 -72.86 -8.21
C LEU A 63 -11.70 -73.69 -9.46
N PRO A 64 -11.54 -73.14 -10.67
CA PRO A 64 -11.84 -73.86 -11.91
C PRO A 64 -10.76 -74.93 -12.15
N GLY A 65 -11.13 -76.19 -11.97
CA GLY A 65 -10.27 -77.35 -12.13
C GLY A 65 -9.82 -77.95 -10.80
N SER A 66 -9.85 -79.27 -10.71
CA SER A 66 -9.63 -80.07 -9.48
C SER A 66 -8.16 -80.14 -9.02
N SER A 67 -7.30 -79.18 -9.37
CA SER A 67 -5.89 -79.15 -8.95
C SER A 67 -5.48 -77.79 -8.41
N VAL A 68 -5.68 -77.56 -7.11
CA VAL A 68 -4.94 -76.50 -6.40
C VAL A 68 -3.68 -77.12 -5.83
N ALA A 69 -2.52 -76.76 -6.37
CA ALA A 69 -1.25 -77.26 -5.86
C ALA A 69 -0.80 -76.48 -4.61
N SER A 70 -1.21 -75.22 -4.48
CA SER A 70 -0.81 -74.34 -3.39
C SER A 70 -1.70 -73.12 -3.22
N ALA A 71 -1.62 -72.46 -2.07
CA ALA A 71 -2.20 -71.16 -1.77
C ALA A 71 -1.11 -70.13 -1.46
N TYR A 72 -1.42 -68.83 -1.60
CA TYR A 72 -0.56 -67.76 -1.08
C TYR A 72 -1.38 -66.69 -0.36
N PHE A 73 -0.72 -65.89 0.45
CA PHE A 73 -1.35 -64.88 1.30
C PHE A 73 -0.95 -63.48 0.86
N ARG A 74 -1.90 -62.55 0.84
CA ARG A 74 -1.65 -61.12 0.81
C ARG A 74 -2.11 -60.55 2.15
N ILE A 75 -1.19 -59.91 2.85
CA ILE A 75 -1.41 -59.40 4.19
C ILE A 75 -1.50 -57.88 4.10
N PHE A 76 -2.54 -57.33 4.69
CA PHE A 76 -2.85 -55.92 4.66
C PHE A 76 -2.93 -55.36 6.07
N GLU A 77 -2.32 -54.20 6.25
CA GLU A 77 -2.58 -53.33 7.38
C GLU A 77 -3.55 -52.25 6.89
N HIS A 78 -4.79 -52.30 7.35
CA HIS A 78 -5.91 -51.59 6.73
C HIS A 78 -6.08 -52.00 5.25
N ASP A 79 -5.77 -51.11 4.31
CA ASP A 79 -5.86 -51.34 2.86
C ASP A 79 -4.50 -51.35 2.15
N ILE A 80 -3.39 -51.27 2.90
CA ILE A 80 -2.04 -51.28 2.34
C ILE A 80 -1.49 -52.71 2.43
N GLU A 81 -1.08 -53.27 1.30
CA GLU A 81 -0.39 -54.58 1.26
C GLU A 81 0.99 -54.45 1.91
N VAL A 82 1.16 -55.09 3.06
CA VAL A 82 2.42 -55.09 3.83
C VAL A 82 3.25 -56.34 3.58
N LEU A 83 2.64 -57.43 3.09
CA LEU A 83 3.36 -58.65 2.69
C LEU A 83 2.60 -59.46 1.64
N ASN A 84 3.34 -60.08 0.73
CA ASN A 84 2.82 -60.97 -0.31
C ASN A 84 3.66 -62.25 -0.39
N THR A 85 3.05 -63.38 -0.05
CA THR A 85 3.77 -64.66 0.07
C THR A 85 3.78 -65.43 -1.24
N ARG A 86 3.39 -64.82 -2.37
CA ARG A 86 3.29 -65.51 -3.68
C ARG A 86 4.61 -66.13 -4.14
N ALA A 87 5.75 -65.55 -3.74
CA ALA A 87 7.07 -66.11 -4.04
C ALA A 87 7.35 -67.43 -3.29
N GLN A 88 6.61 -67.71 -2.21
CA GLN A 88 6.73 -68.90 -1.38
C GLN A 88 5.32 -69.43 -1.02
N PRO A 89 4.61 -70.05 -1.98
CA PRO A 89 3.25 -70.51 -1.77
C PRO A 89 3.21 -71.75 -0.87
N TRP A 90 2.11 -71.94 -0.15
CA TRP A 90 1.89 -73.04 0.79
C TRP A 90 1.22 -74.22 0.09
N PRO A 91 1.84 -75.41 0.10
CA PRO A 91 1.29 -76.57 -0.58
C PRO A 91 0.02 -77.11 0.11
N PHE A 92 -0.84 -77.78 -0.65
CA PHE A 92 -1.99 -78.55 -0.14
C PHE A 92 -1.64 -80.04 0.04
N ASP A 93 -0.46 -80.35 0.61
CA ASP A 93 0.04 -81.72 0.76
C ASP A 93 -0.21 -82.33 2.15
N ALA A 94 -0.55 -81.52 3.14
CA ALA A 94 -0.94 -81.94 4.49
C ALA A 94 -2.27 -81.31 4.95
N PRO A 95 -3.08 -82.00 5.77
CA PRO A 95 -4.32 -81.44 6.32
C PRO A 95 -4.13 -80.13 7.09
N THR A 96 -2.95 -79.94 7.69
CA THR A 96 -2.55 -78.71 8.36
C THR A 96 -1.15 -78.31 7.88
N THR A 97 -0.99 -77.05 7.46
CA THR A 97 0.32 -76.46 7.14
C THR A 97 0.56 -75.25 8.03
N GLN A 98 1.77 -75.10 8.54
CA GLN A 98 2.16 -74.01 9.45
C GLN A 98 3.28 -73.16 8.85
N GLY A 99 3.34 -71.89 9.23
CA GLY A 99 4.46 -71.01 8.85
C GLY A 99 4.47 -69.68 9.59
N SER A 100 5.60 -68.98 9.49
CA SER A 100 5.83 -67.70 10.17
C SER A 100 6.36 -66.69 9.17
N TYR A 101 5.87 -65.46 9.26
CA TYR A 101 6.22 -64.38 8.37
C TYR A 101 6.61 -63.13 9.14
N VAL A 102 7.57 -62.41 8.57
CA VAL A 102 8.08 -61.17 9.11
C VAL A 102 7.65 -60.04 8.19
N VAL A 103 6.95 -59.04 8.73
CA VAL A 103 6.47 -57.87 7.99
C VAL A 103 7.40 -56.68 8.26
N ASP A 104 7.86 -56.05 7.19
CA ASP A 104 8.63 -54.82 7.23
C ASP A 104 7.69 -53.62 7.08
N ARG A 105 7.33 -52.97 8.20
CA ARG A 105 6.41 -51.82 8.23
C ARG A 105 7.13 -50.54 7.81
N LYS A 106 7.38 -50.43 6.50
CA LYS A 106 7.92 -49.20 5.91
C LYS A 106 6.83 -48.15 5.78
N VAL A 107 7.02 -47.01 6.43
CA VAL A 107 6.22 -45.81 6.18
C VAL A 107 7.00 -44.95 5.21
N THR A 108 6.44 -44.72 4.00
CA THR A 108 7.03 -43.82 3.01
C THR A 108 6.19 -42.56 2.89
N GLY A 109 6.84 -41.40 2.85
CA GLY A 109 6.17 -40.12 2.66
C GLY A 109 6.91 -39.20 1.68
N HIS A 110 6.18 -38.26 1.11
CA HIS A 110 6.66 -37.24 0.20
C HIS A 110 6.42 -35.85 0.81
N ILE A 111 7.46 -35.03 0.86
CA ILE A 111 7.40 -33.66 1.36
C ILE A 111 7.76 -32.72 0.22
N HIS A 112 7.00 -31.64 0.10
CA HIS A 112 7.35 -30.53 -0.79
C HIS A 112 7.06 -29.20 -0.09
N GLY A 113 7.66 -28.12 -0.56
CA GLY A 113 7.43 -26.81 0.01
C GLY A 113 8.35 -25.76 -0.59
N THR A 114 8.36 -24.59 0.04
CA THR A 114 9.21 -23.46 -0.32
C THR A 114 10.08 -23.03 0.86
N VAL A 115 11.27 -22.53 0.57
CA VAL A 115 12.12 -21.78 1.50
C VAL A 115 12.10 -20.33 1.03
N ALA A 116 11.64 -19.44 1.89
CA ALA A 116 11.59 -18.01 1.63
C ALA A 116 12.02 -17.24 2.87
N ASP A 117 12.50 -16.02 2.69
CA ASP A 117 12.60 -15.02 3.73
C ASP A 117 11.44 -14.05 3.55
N ASN A 118 10.79 -13.63 4.63
CA ASN A 118 9.65 -12.73 4.53
C ASN A 118 10.00 -11.34 3.97
N LYS A 119 11.29 -10.96 3.96
CA LYS A 119 11.78 -9.71 3.37
C LYS A 119 12.38 -9.93 1.99
N THR A 120 13.27 -10.92 1.84
CA THR A 120 14.06 -11.08 0.60
C THR A 120 13.40 -12.02 -0.41
N GLY A 121 12.45 -12.83 0.03
CA GLY A 121 11.68 -13.74 -0.81
C GLY A 121 12.31 -15.11 -0.98
N PRO A 122 12.06 -15.82 -2.10
CA PRO A 122 12.48 -17.20 -2.24
C PRO A 122 14.00 -17.36 -2.09
N ILE A 123 14.43 -18.28 -1.22
CA ILE A 123 15.85 -18.53 -0.97
C ILE A 123 16.28 -19.72 -1.80
N ALA A 124 17.10 -19.48 -2.82
CA ALA A 124 17.69 -20.53 -3.64
C ALA A 124 18.84 -21.26 -2.90
N ASN A 125 19.02 -22.55 -3.21
CA ASN A 125 20.09 -23.40 -2.68
C ASN A 125 20.14 -23.47 -1.14
N ALA A 126 19.02 -23.23 -0.46
CA ALA A 126 18.94 -23.44 0.99
C ALA A 126 18.98 -24.95 1.26
N ALA A 127 19.83 -25.36 2.21
CA ALA A 127 19.90 -26.75 2.64
C ALA A 127 18.69 -27.08 3.51
N VAL A 128 17.79 -27.94 3.05
CA VAL A 128 16.57 -28.34 3.74
C VAL A 128 16.74 -29.73 4.33
N THR A 129 16.57 -29.87 5.63
CA THR A 129 16.62 -31.13 6.37
C THR A 129 15.24 -31.46 6.94
N ILE A 130 14.75 -32.66 6.66
CA ILE A 130 13.53 -33.21 7.27
C ILE A 130 13.92 -33.98 8.53
N VAL A 131 13.35 -33.57 9.64
CA VAL A 131 13.63 -34.13 10.97
C VAL A 131 12.38 -34.80 11.50
N ARG A 132 12.54 -36.04 11.97
CA ARG A 132 11.52 -36.76 12.73
C ARG A 132 11.73 -36.52 14.21
N ARG A 133 10.67 -36.17 14.92
CA ARG A 133 10.66 -36.10 16.39
C ARG A 133 10.02 -37.34 16.98
N LEU A 134 10.76 -38.04 17.83
CA LEU A 134 10.34 -39.24 18.54
C LEU A 134 10.40 -39.01 20.06
N LEU A 135 9.71 -39.85 20.83
CA LEU A 135 9.95 -39.97 22.27
C LEU A 135 10.75 -41.24 22.51
N ASP A 136 11.94 -41.12 23.08
CA ASP A 136 12.76 -42.24 23.54
C ASP A 136 12.90 -42.16 25.06
N GLY A 137 12.39 -43.17 25.77
CA GLY A 137 12.33 -43.15 27.24
C GLY A 137 11.60 -41.93 27.84
N GLY A 138 10.66 -41.33 27.10
CA GLY A 138 9.95 -40.10 27.51
C GLY A 138 10.67 -38.79 27.16
N THR A 139 11.87 -38.87 26.56
CA THR A 139 12.63 -37.69 26.12
C THR A 139 12.45 -37.47 24.62
N PRO A 140 12.17 -36.24 24.15
CA PRO A 140 12.15 -35.94 22.72
C PRO A 140 13.53 -36.13 22.08
N VAL A 141 13.60 -36.94 21.03
CA VAL A 141 14.80 -37.17 20.21
C VAL A 141 14.49 -36.78 18.77
N ASP A 142 15.37 -35.97 18.19
CA ASP A 142 15.28 -35.52 16.80
C ASP A 142 16.21 -36.39 15.94
N VAL A 143 15.63 -37.06 14.93
CA VAL A 143 16.34 -37.93 13.99
C VAL A 143 16.21 -37.34 12.59
N GLU A 144 17.34 -37.01 11.96
CA GLU A 144 17.36 -36.60 10.56
C GLU A 144 16.95 -37.76 9.66
N LEU A 145 15.93 -37.56 8.82
CA LEU A 145 15.47 -38.56 7.88
C LEU A 145 16.13 -38.39 6.52
N VAL A 146 16.16 -37.16 6.01
CA VAL A 146 16.62 -36.85 4.67
C VAL A 146 16.94 -35.36 4.53
N ALA A 147 17.88 -35.03 3.66
CA ALA A 147 18.23 -33.66 3.29
C ALA A 147 18.08 -33.44 1.77
N THR A 148 17.79 -32.20 1.38
CA THR A 148 17.68 -31.73 0.00
C THR A 148 18.08 -30.25 -0.08
N THR A 149 18.04 -29.66 -1.27
CA THR A 149 18.25 -28.21 -1.46
C THR A 149 17.09 -27.58 -2.21
N SER A 150 16.75 -26.33 -1.87
CA SER A 150 15.77 -25.56 -2.63
C SER A 150 16.30 -25.15 -4.00
N ASP A 151 15.41 -25.08 -4.99
CA ASP A 151 15.71 -24.64 -6.36
C ASP A 151 15.83 -23.11 -6.46
N ALA A 152 16.04 -22.59 -7.68
CA ALA A 152 16.15 -21.15 -7.94
C ALA A 152 14.89 -20.33 -7.56
N ARG A 153 13.75 -20.99 -7.33
CA ARG A 153 12.49 -20.39 -6.88
C ARG A 153 12.18 -20.72 -5.43
N GLY A 154 13.18 -21.20 -4.67
CA GLY A 154 13.04 -21.60 -3.28
C GLY A 154 12.26 -22.90 -3.08
N ARG A 155 11.85 -23.63 -4.12
CA ARG A 155 11.04 -24.84 -3.97
C ARG A 155 11.90 -26.05 -3.67
N TYR A 156 11.42 -26.96 -2.84
CA TYR A 156 12.08 -28.24 -2.59
C TYR A 156 11.08 -29.38 -2.62
N ARG A 157 11.59 -30.58 -2.92
CA ARG A 157 10.83 -31.83 -2.87
C ARG A 157 11.75 -32.95 -2.40
N VAL A 158 11.26 -33.79 -1.49
CA VAL A 158 12.03 -34.89 -0.92
C VAL A 158 11.10 -36.05 -0.51
N SER A 159 11.62 -37.27 -0.51
CA SER A 159 10.90 -38.45 -0.04
C SER A 159 11.66 -39.07 1.12
N TYR A 160 10.95 -39.62 2.09
CA TYR A 160 11.55 -40.31 3.23
C TYR A 160 10.90 -41.68 3.44
N THR A 161 11.64 -42.59 4.08
CA THR A 161 11.14 -43.89 4.52
C THR A 161 11.58 -44.14 5.96
N THR A 162 10.66 -44.54 6.83
CA THR A 162 10.97 -45.07 8.17
C THR A 162 10.64 -46.55 8.21
N ASN A 163 11.43 -47.34 8.93
CA ASN A 163 11.23 -48.80 8.96
C ASN A 163 10.43 -49.26 10.18
N ASP A 164 10.17 -48.39 11.16
CA ASP A 164 9.64 -48.77 12.47
C ASP A 164 8.11 -48.83 12.57
N GLY A 165 7.38 -48.60 11.48
CA GLY A 165 5.92 -48.61 11.45
C GLY A 165 5.22 -47.59 12.36
N ARG A 166 5.96 -46.79 13.12
CA ARG A 166 5.41 -45.82 14.07
C ARG A 166 4.91 -44.57 13.36
N PRO A 167 3.89 -43.88 13.90
CA PRO A 167 3.50 -42.57 13.39
C PRO A 167 4.68 -41.62 13.26
N VAL A 168 4.67 -40.82 12.20
CA VAL A 168 5.82 -39.99 11.82
C VAL A 168 5.50 -38.53 12.16
N ASN A 169 6.12 -37.99 13.21
CA ASN A 169 6.01 -36.58 13.56
C ASN A 169 7.18 -35.82 12.95
N LEU A 170 6.90 -34.83 12.11
CA LEU A 170 7.91 -34.19 11.26
C LEU A 170 7.97 -32.70 11.47
N PHE A 171 9.15 -32.14 11.28
CA PHE A 171 9.34 -30.73 11.00
C PHE A 171 10.53 -30.58 10.05
N ALA A 172 10.61 -29.44 9.37
CA ALA A 172 11.71 -29.14 8.46
C ALA A 172 12.59 -28.04 9.04
N LYS A 173 13.90 -28.12 8.76
CA LYS A 173 14.89 -27.07 8.99
C LYS A 173 15.46 -26.64 7.65
N ALA A 174 15.63 -25.35 7.43
CA ALA A 174 16.45 -24.84 6.33
C ALA A 174 17.64 -24.04 6.88
N SER A 175 18.80 -24.20 6.27
CA SER A 175 19.97 -23.37 6.49
C SER A 175 20.29 -22.59 5.22
N THR A 176 20.41 -21.27 5.33
CA THR A 176 20.80 -20.40 4.21
C THR A 176 22.32 -20.31 4.08
N ALA A 177 22.81 -19.78 2.95
CA ALA A 177 24.25 -19.50 2.79
C ALA A 177 24.79 -18.50 3.82
N ALA A 178 23.92 -17.67 4.40
CA ALA A 178 24.25 -16.75 5.49
C ALA A 178 24.29 -17.43 6.88
N GLY A 179 24.02 -18.75 6.95
CA GLY A 179 23.95 -19.51 8.20
C GLY A 179 22.67 -19.28 9.01
N THR A 180 21.66 -18.65 8.43
CA THR A 180 20.37 -18.44 9.11
C THR A 180 19.58 -19.75 9.11
N ALA A 181 19.22 -20.22 10.31
CA ALA A 181 18.37 -21.39 10.49
C ALA A 181 16.89 -20.99 10.49
N ILE A 182 16.10 -21.59 9.61
CA ILE A 182 14.64 -21.45 9.52
C ILE A 182 14.04 -22.80 9.91
N GLN A 183 12.99 -22.83 10.73
CA GLN A 183 12.37 -24.07 11.18
C GLN A 183 10.85 -23.98 11.08
N SER A 184 10.21 -25.06 10.61
CA SER A 184 8.75 -25.17 10.63
C SER A 184 8.22 -25.55 12.01
N GLU A 185 6.91 -25.48 12.17
CA GLU A 185 6.21 -26.15 13.27
C GLU A 185 6.28 -27.68 13.14
N LEU A 186 6.01 -28.37 14.26
CA LEU A 186 5.94 -29.83 14.31
C LEU A 186 4.57 -30.30 13.80
N VAL A 187 4.58 -31.11 12.74
CA VAL A 187 3.42 -31.81 12.21
C VAL A 187 3.36 -33.20 12.84
N CYS A 188 2.41 -33.40 13.75
CA CYS A 188 2.17 -34.71 14.35
C CYS A 188 1.40 -35.61 13.37
N ASN A 189 1.73 -36.91 13.34
CA ASN A 189 1.08 -37.89 12.46
C ASN A 189 1.03 -37.45 10.98
N ALA A 190 2.20 -37.09 10.43
CA ALA A 190 2.34 -36.56 9.08
C ALA A 190 1.68 -37.49 8.04
N PRO A 191 0.84 -36.95 7.13
CA PRO A 191 0.24 -37.72 6.05
C PRO A 191 1.31 -38.18 5.03
N PRO A 192 1.00 -39.16 4.16
CA PRO A 192 1.92 -39.64 3.13
C PRO A 192 2.39 -38.56 2.14
N VAL A 193 1.61 -37.49 1.96
CA VAL A 193 2.00 -36.29 1.19
C VAL A 193 1.81 -35.07 2.07
N LEU A 194 2.90 -34.37 2.38
CA LEU A 194 2.91 -33.22 3.28
C LEU A 194 3.55 -31.99 2.61
N THR A 195 2.97 -30.82 2.84
CA THR A 195 3.55 -29.54 2.41
C THR A 195 4.11 -28.79 3.62
N ILE A 196 5.39 -28.40 3.59
CA ILE A 196 6.02 -27.61 4.66
C ILE A 196 6.73 -26.40 4.05
N ASP A 197 6.18 -25.21 4.24
CA ASP A 197 6.85 -23.97 3.85
C ASP A 197 7.72 -23.44 5.00
N LEU A 198 8.94 -23.05 4.68
CA LEU A 198 9.97 -22.57 5.59
C LEU A 198 10.18 -21.08 5.34
N ILE A 199 9.68 -20.25 6.25
CA ILE A 199 9.68 -18.81 6.08
C ILE A 199 10.52 -18.17 7.18
N GLY A 200 11.67 -17.61 6.79
CA GLY A 200 12.54 -16.83 7.66
C GLY A 200 11.91 -15.49 8.00
N GLY A 201 12.10 -15.02 9.23
CA GLY A 201 11.68 -13.68 9.67
C GLY A 201 10.27 -13.56 10.27
N GLY A 202 9.57 -14.68 10.51
CA GLY A 202 8.36 -14.75 11.35
C GLY A 202 7.08 -15.02 10.57
N ASP A 203 6.54 -14.02 9.89
CA ASP A 203 5.20 -14.10 9.27
C ASP A 203 5.11 -15.04 8.06
N ALA A 204 3.90 -15.55 7.79
CA ALA A 204 3.59 -16.30 6.58
C ALA A 204 3.99 -15.51 5.32
N TRP A 205 4.67 -16.19 4.38
CA TRP A 205 5.08 -15.62 3.11
C TRP A 205 3.85 -15.20 2.31
N ARG A 206 3.73 -13.89 2.06
CA ARG A 206 2.56 -13.30 1.38
C ARG A 206 2.62 -13.41 -0.15
N GLY A 207 3.67 -14.02 -0.70
CA GLY A 207 3.92 -14.09 -2.13
C GLY A 207 4.65 -12.86 -2.69
N ALA A 208 4.85 -12.85 -4.01
CA ALA A 208 5.41 -11.71 -4.73
C ALA A 208 4.54 -10.46 -4.53
N THR A 209 5.17 -9.31 -4.33
CA THR A 209 4.44 -8.05 -4.16
C THR A 209 3.69 -7.69 -5.44
N GLU A 210 2.70 -6.80 -5.35
CA GLU A 210 2.07 -6.25 -6.55
C GLU A 210 3.11 -5.66 -7.52
N LEU A 211 4.05 -4.86 -7.01
CA LEU A 211 5.10 -4.25 -7.81
C LEU A 211 5.99 -5.30 -8.51
N GLU A 212 6.40 -6.35 -7.81
CA GLU A 212 7.19 -7.43 -8.39
C GLU A 212 6.44 -8.18 -9.49
N ARG A 213 5.16 -8.50 -9.25
CA ARG A 213 4.31 -9.14 -10.26
C ARG A 213 4.14 -8.25 -11.49
N LEU A 214 4.00 -6.95 -11.29
CA LEU A 214 3.89 -5.97 -12.36
C LEU A 214 5.17 -5.89 -13.18
N LEU A 215 6.33 -5.83 -12.52
CA LEU A 215 7.65 -5.82 -13.17
C LEU A 215 7.93 -7.11 -13.93
N ASP A 216 7.61 -8.28 -13.35
CA ASP A 216 7.75 -9.58 -14.02
C ASP A 216 6.88 -9.64 -15.28
N ALA A 217 5.62 -9.19 -15.21
CA ALA A 217 4.68 -9.20 -16.32
C ALA A 217 5.13 -8.34 -17.51
N ILE A 218 5.82 -7.21 -17.27
CA ILE A 218 6.28 -6.30 -18.34
C ILE A 218 7.72 -6.54 -18.78
N SER A 219 8.48 -7.39 -18.09
CA SER A 219 9.91 -7.60 -18.30
C SER A 219 10.30 -8.05 -19.72
N ARG A 220 9.36 -8.67 -20.46
CA ARG A 220 9.57 -9.09 -21.85
C ARG A 220 9.47 -7.94 -22.85
N GLU A 221 8.70 -6.92 -22.53
CA GLU A 221 8.36 -5.81 -23.42
C GLU A 221 9.28 -4.61 -23.21
N VAL A 222 9.72 -4.38 -21.97
CA VAL A 222 10.54 -3.22 -21.61
C VAL A 222 11.54 -3.56 -20.50
N ALA A 223 12.78 -3.11 -20.68
CA ALA A 223 13.79 -3.19 -19.62
C ALA A 223 13.50 -2.17 -18.51
N ASN A 224 13.72 -2.56 -17.25
CA ASN A 224 13.36 -1.76 -16.07
C ASN A 224 13.99 -0.35 -16.07
N ASP A 225 15.23 -0.22 -16.57
CA ASP A 225 15.97 1.04 -16.66
C ASP A 225 15.36 2.04 -17.66
N ARG A 226 14.50 1.58 -18.58
CA ARG A 226 13.83 2.42 -19.58
C ARG A 226 12.45 2.91 -19.15
N LEU A 227 11.90 2.38 -18.05
CA LEU A 227 10.54 2.70 -17.60
C LEU A 227 10.35 4.19 -17.33
N ALA A 228 11.32 4.87 -16.71
CA ALA A 228 11.24 6.29 -16.42
C ALA A 228 11.08 7.17 -17.67
N GLY A 229 11.52 6.69 -18.85
CA GLY A 229 11.46 7.43 -20.12
C GLY A 229 10.16 7.28 -20.90
N LEU A 230 9.21 6.46 -20.44
CA LEU A 230 8.01 6.16 -21.23
C LEU A 230 7.03 7.35 -21.30
N THR A 231 6.53 7.64 -22.52
CA THR A 231 5.45 8.61 -22.72
C THR A 231 4.09 8.01 -22.36
N PRO A 232 3.03 8.81 -22.16
CA PRO A 232 1.68 8.29 -21.91
C PRO A 232 1.19 7.31 -22.98
N GLU A 233 1.51 7.55 -24.26
CA GLU A 233 1.17 6.67 -25.38
C GLU A 233 1.93 5.34 -25.30
N ALA A 234 3.22 5.39 -24.93
CA ALA A 234 4.02 4.18 -24.71
C ALA A 234 3.52 3.37 -23.52
N VAL A 235 3.04 4.02 -22.45
CA VAL A 235 2.41 3.36 -21.31
C VAL A 235 1.11 2.66 -21.73
N ALA A 236 0.28 3.32 -22.55
CA ALA A 236 -0.95 2.71 -23.07
C ALA A 236 -0.65 1.48 -23.96
N LEU A 237 0.38 1.55 -24.81
CA LEU A 237 0.82 0.41 -25.62
C LEU A 237 1.35 -0.73 -24.74
N LEU A 238 2.17 -0.42 -23.73
CA LEU A 238 2.71 -1.41 -22.79
C LEU A 238 1.59 -2.09 -21.99
N ALA A 239 0.58 -1.34 -21.55
CA ALA A 239 -0.60 -1.87 -20.88
C ALA A 239 -1.33 -2.87 -21.77
N CYS A 240 -1.53 -2.53 -23.04
CA CYS A 240 -2.15 -3.41 -24.03
C CYS A 240 -1.32 -4.69 -24.28
N ALA A 241 0.00 -4.56 -24.47
CA ALA A 241 0.90 -5.68 -24.76
C ALA A 241 1.04 -6.67 -23.59
N SER A 242 1.11 -6.14 -22.36
CA SER A 242 1.31 -6.94 -21.13
C SER A 242 0.01 -7.38 -20.45
N GLY A 243 -1.14 -6.86 -20.89
CA GLY A 243 -2.44 -7.09 -20.25
C GLY A 243 -2.57 -6.48 -18.84
N GLN A 244 -1.72 -5.50 -18.50
CA GLN A 244 -1.69 -4.86 -17.19
C GLN A 244 -2.53 -3.56 -17.16
N SER A 245 -2.87 -3.09 -15.95
CA SER A 245 -3.58 -1.83 -15.77
C SER A 245 -2.73 -0.64 -16.21
N ALA A 246 -3.26 0.18 -17.13
CA ALA A 246 -2.62 1.42 -17.57
C ALA A 246 -2.41 2.41 -16.41
N GLU A 247 -3.31 2.42 -15.43
CA GLU A 247 -3.18 3.23 -14.22
C GLU A 247 -1.96 2.78 -13.40
N HIS A 248 -1.85 1.49 -13.10
CA HIS A 248 -0.72 0.96 -12.32
C HIS A 248 0.62 1.18 -13.03
N LEU A 249 0.65 0.99 -14.35
CA LEU A 249 1.86 1.28 -15.14
C LEU A 249 2.21 2.77 -15.14
N THR A 250 1.22 3.67 -15.16
CA THR A 250 1.46 5.11 -15.02
C THR A 250 2.09 5.43 -13.65
N LEU A 251 1.58 4.83 -12.58
CA LEU A 251 2.16 4.98 -11.24
C LEU A 251 3.60 4.44 -11.18
N LEU A 252 3.85 3.27 -11.80
CA LEU A 252 5.19 2.68 -11.87
C LEU A 252 6.18 3.59 -12.61
N VAL A 253 5.81 4.14 -13.76
CA VAL A 253 6.67 5.06 -14.52
C VAL A 253 6.99 6.31 -13.71
N ALA A 254 6.00 6.90 -13.05
CA ALA A 254 6.20 8.07 -12.20
C ALA A 254 7.06 7.74 -10.96
N ALA A 255 6.88 6.56 -10.35
CA ALA A 255 7.72 6.07 -9.26
C ALA A 255 9.18 5.88 -9.71
N GLN A 256 9.42 5.33 -10.90
CA GLN A 256 10.75 5.18 -11.50
C GLN A 256 11.43 6.54 -11.73
N ARG A 257 10.70 7.55 -12.21
CA ARG A 257 11.22 8.91 -12.34
C ARG A 257 11.61 9.51 -10.99
N SER A 258 10.75 9.37 -9.99
CA SER A 258 11.01 9.88 -8.64
C SER A 258 12.20 9.16 -7.99
N ALA A 259 12.31 7.85 -8.17
CA ALA A 259 13.46 7.06 -7.74
C ALA A 259 14.75 7.51 -8.42
N ALA A 260 14.75 7.67 -9.74
CA ALA A 260 15.92 8.15 -10.48
C ALA A 260 16.36 9.56 -10.05
N ALA A 261 15.40 10.45 -9.76
CA ALA A 261 15.69 11.83 -9.34
C ALA A 261 16.24 11.93 -7.91
N THR A 262 15.90 10.97 -7.02
CA THR A 262 16.23 11.04 -5.59
C THR A 262 17.25 10.01 -5.12
N GLY A 263 17.50 8.96 -5.91
CA GLY A 263 18.28 7.80 -5.50
C GLY A 263 17.57 6.88 -4.49
N LEU A 264 16.30 7.11 -4.19
CA LEU A 264 15.51 6.28 -3.28
C LEU A 264 14.81 5.14 -4.03
N SER A 265 14.32 4.14 -3.29
CA SER A 265 13.70 2.95 -3.89
C SER A 265 12.41 3.27 -4.65
N VAL A 266 12.19 2.56 -5.76
CA VAL A 266 10.92 2.55 -6.52
C VAL A 266 9.76 2.04 -5.65
N ASP A 267 10.00 1.07 -4.78
CA ASP A 267 9.02 0.56 -3.80
C ASP A 267 8.41 1.69 -2.96
N LEU A 268 9.22 2.66 -2.56
CA LEU A 268 8.77 3.79 -1.74
C LEU A 268 7.74 4.63 -2.48
N PHE A 269 8.07 5.06 -3.70
CA PHE A 269 7.18 5.93 -4.49
C PHE A 269 5.97 5.19 -5.02
N TYR A 270 6.14 3.97 -5.54
CA TYR A 270 5.02 3.16 -6.03
C TYR A 270 4.05 2.80 -4.90
N GLY A 271 4.58 2.39 -3.73
CA GLY A 271 3.78 2.08 -2.56
C GLY A 271 2.95 3.26 -2.10
N MET A 272 3.58 4.43 -1.88
CA MET A 272 2.85 5.65 -1.51
C MET A 272 1.80 6.05 -2.56
N ALA A 273 2.15 5.94 -3.85
CA ALA A 273 1.26 6.24 -4.96
C ALA A 273 -0.02 5.41 -4.96
N ARG A 274 0.11 4.12 -4.67
CA ARG A 274 -1.04 3.20 -4.57
C ARG A 274 -2.00 3.52 -3.43
N PHE A 275 -1.57 4.29 -2.43
CA PHE A 275 -2.35 4.69 -1.26
C PHE A 275 -2.62 6.20 -1.21
N GLY A 276 -2.70 6.85 -2.37
CA GLY A 276 -3.27 8.20 -2.52
C GLY A 276 -2.30 9.36 -2.32
N VAL A 277 -1.01 9.09 -2.06
CA VAL A 277 0.03 10.13 -2.19
C VAL A 277 0.34 10.29 -3.67
N GLY A 278 0.51 11.51 -4.19
CA GLY A 278 0.75 11.67 -5.64
C GLY A 278 2.04 10.93 -6.10
N PRO A 279 2.09 10.44 -7.36
CA PRO A 279 3.14 9.53 -7.82
C PRO A 279 4.45 10.22 -8.22
N ASP A 280 4.45 11.55 -8.32
CA ASP A 280 5.62 12.38 -8.58
C ASP A 280 6.08 13.15 -7.34
N LEU A 281 7.29 13.72 -7.38
CA LEU A 281 7.86 14.43 -6.23
C LEU A 281 7.03 15.62 -5.75
N HIS A 282 6.22 16.27 -6.60
CA HIS A 282 5.34 17.36 -6.17
C HIS A 282 4.13 16.82 -5.41
N GLY A 283 3.52 15.75 -5.93
CA GLY A 283 2.46 15.02 -5.28
C GLY A 283 2.89 14.47 -3.92
N VAL A 284 4.12 13.97 -3.82
CA VAL A 284 4.73 13.54 -2.56
C VAL A 284 4.99 14.74 -1.64
N LEU A 285 5.57 15.83 -2.16
CA LEU A 285 5.85 17.06 -1.41
C LEU A 285 4.58 17.69 -0.86
N ALA A 286 3.42 17.55 -1.51
CA ALA A 286 2.12 18.08 -1.06
C ALA A 286 1.57 17.39 0.21
N HIS A 287 2.12 16.25 0.62
CA HIS A 287 1.68 15.48 1.78
C HIS A 287 2.60 15.63 3.00
N THR A 288 2.01 15.55 4.20
CA THR A 288 2.78 15.54 5.46
C THR A 288 3.62 14.28 5.59
N VAL A 289 4.66 14.32 6.42
CA VAL A 289 5.48 13.13 6.76
C VAL A 289 4.59 12.00 7.31
N LEU A 290 3.59 12.33 8.13
CA LEU A 290 2.66 11.34 8.68
C LEU A 290 1.78 10.69 7.61
N ALA A 291 1.27 11.48 6.65
CA ALA A 291 0.48 10.95 5.54
C ALA A 291 1.32 10.05 4.62
N ARG A 292 2.55 10.48 4.28
CA ARG A 292 3.51 9.70 3.49
C ARG A 292 3.88 8.37 4.16
N ARG A 293 4.23 8.43 5.45
CA ARG A 293 4.54 7.24 6.23
C ARG A 293 3.35 6.28 6.28
N ARG A 294 2.15 6.78 6.60
CA ARG A 294 0.93 5.95 6.65
C ARG A 294 0.66 5.27 5.30
N ALA A 295 0.77 6.00 4.20
CA ALA A 295 0.58 5.43 2.86
C ALA A 295 1.60 4.32 2.55
N PHE A 296 2.86 4.50 2.95
CA PHE A 296 3.89 3.47 2.75
C PHE A 296 3.69 2.26 3.68
N ASP A 297 3.36 2.49 4.96
CA ASP A 297 3.02 1.41 5.90
C ASP A 297 1.84 0.57 5.37
N GLN A 298 0.80 1.22 4.85
CA GLN A 298 -0.34 0.54 4.21
C GLN A 298 0.09 -0.27 2.97
N ALA A 299 1.04 0.24 2.19
CA ALA A 299 1.56 -0.48 1.03
C ALA A 299 2.34 -1.75 1.40
N LEU A 300 3.08 -1.71 2.51
CA LEU A 300 3.75 -2.89 3.08
C LEU A 300 2.72 -3.89 3.59
N ASP A 301 1.72 -3.42 4.36
CA ASP A 301 0.66 -4.27 4.91
C ASP A 301 -0.16 -4.96 3.81
N ALA A 302 -0.44 -4.25 2.71
CA ALA A 302 -1.18 -4.78 1.58
C ALA A 302 -0.33 -5.66 0.63
N ASN A 303 0.93 -5.96 0.97
CA ASN A 303 1.89 -6.65 0.09
C ASN A 303 1.98 -6.01 -1.31
N THR A 304 1.85 -4.68 -1.39
CA THR A 304 1.96 -3.91 -2.64
C THR A 304 3.42 -3.73 -3.03
N VAL A 305 4.28 -3.51 -2.04
CA VAL A 305 5.73 -3.29 -2.16
C VAL A 305 6.48 -3.94 -1.00
N ARG A 306 7.82 -3.97 -1.05
CA ARG A 306 8.67 -4.42 0.05
C ARG A 306 9.49 -3.29 0.64
N CYS A 307 9.85 -3.44 1.91
CA CYS A 307 10.89 -2.60 2.49
C CYS A 307 12.23 -3.18 2.04
N GLY A 308 12.93 -2.50 1.13
CA GLY A 308 14.18 -2.98 0.54
C GLY A 308 15.23 -3.38 1.59
N GLU A 309 16.11 -4.31 1.21
CA GLU A 309 17.12 -4.87 2.11
C GLU A 309 17.96 -3.78 2.82
N GLY A 310 18.17 -3.95 4.13
CA GLY A 310 18.97 -3.04 4.94
C GLY A 310 18.30 -1.71 5.30
N ASN A 311 17.11 -1.40 4.77
CA ASN A 311 16.42 -0.16 5.06
C ASN A 311 15.29 -0.37 6.08
N THR A 312 15.18 0.57 7.03
CA THR A 312 13.99 0.69 7.88
C THR A 312 13.05 1.73 7.29
N VAL A 313 11.75 1.61 7.53
CA VAL A 313 10.76 2.65 7.15
C VAL A 313 11.19 4.01 7.69
N ALA A 314 11.70 4.07 8.93
CA ALA A 314 12.21 5.31 9.52
C ALA A 314 13.35 5.93 8.70
N ALA A 315 14.36 5.13 8.32
CA ALA A 315 15.48 5.59 7.50
C ALA A 315 15.01 6.07 6.10
N LEU A 316 14.08 5.35 5.46
CA LEU A 316 13.49 5.75 4.18
C LEU A 316 12.75 7.09 4.29
N MET A 317 12.00 7.33 5.36
CA MET A 317 11.27 8.59 5.56
C MET A 317 12.19 9.78 5.83
N VAL A 318 13.34 9.56 6.51
CA VAL A 318 14.39 10.58 6.65
C VAL A 318 14.98 10.91 5.28
N GLY A 319 15.45 9.89 4.54
CA GLY A 319 16.00 10.09 3.20
C GLY A 319 15.02 10.75 2.23
N LEU A 320 13.72 10.39 2.31
CA LEU A 320 12.66 11.04 1.54
C LEU A 320 12.51 12.52 1.90
N THR A 321 12.55 12.86 3.19
CA THR A 321 12.43 14.25 3.63
C THR A 321 13.59 15.10 3.13
N ASP A 322 14.82 14.56 3.19
CA ASP A 322 16.00 15.22 2.65
C ASP A 322 15.92 15.38 1.12
N ALA A 323 15.48 14.34 0.42
CA ALA A 323 15.29 14.38 -1.03
C ALA A 323 14.23 15.42 -1.45
N LEU A 324 13.13 15.54 -0.72
CA LEU A 324 12.09 16.54 -0.98
C LEU A 324 12.55 17.96 -0.68
N TYR A 325 13.43 18.15 0.30
CA TYR A 325 14.09 19.44 0.54
C TYR A 325 15.01 19.81 -0.63
N GLN A 326 15.87 18.90 -1.08
CA GLN A 326 16.75 19.13 -2.26
C GLN A 326 15.94 19.37 -3.53
N PHE A 327 14.86 18.61 -3.70
CA PHE A 327 13.90 18.81 -4.77
C PHE A 327 13.32 20.23 -4.71
N SER A 328 12.85 20.68 -3.55
CA SER A 328 12.29 22.03 -3.39
C SER A 328 13.28 23.14 -3.76
N LEU A 329 14.59 22.94 -3.57
CA LEU A 329 15.64 23.91 -3.94
C LEU A 329 15.90 23.96 -5.46
N THR A 330 15.75 22.83 -6.14
CA THR A 330 16.14 22.66 -7.55
C THR A 330 14.95 22.61 -8.51
N GLU A 331 13.73 22.53 -7.96
CA GLU A 331 12.48 22.56 -8.68
C GLU A 331 12.40 23.81 -9.55
N VAL A 332 12.11 23.58 -10.83
CA VAL A 332 11.84 24.66 -11.79
C VAL A 332 10.34 24.86 -11.86
N SER A 333 9.91 26.11 -11.71
CA SER A 333 8.51 26.48 -11.91
C SER A 333 8.05 26.09 -13.31
N GLN A 334 6.89 25.45 -13.38
CA GLN A 334 6.23 25.06 -14.62
C GLN A 334 4.96 25.90 -14.81
N PRO A 335 4.41 25.99 -16.02
CA PRO A 335 3.12 26.62 -16.25
C PRO A 335 2.08 26.06 -15.27
N GLY A 336 1.45 26.97 -14.53
CA GLY A 336 0.49 26.71 -13.44
C GLY A 336 0.94 25.81 -12.31
N ARG A 337 2.25 25.72 -12.10
CA ARG A 337 2.83 25.15 -10.90
C ARG A 337 4.10 25.90 -10.54
N ALA A 338 3.94 26.94 -9.72
CA ALA A 338 5.06 27.65 -9.13
C ALA A 338 5.82 26.73 -8.16
N ALA A 339 7.13 26.66 -8.32
CA ALA A 339 8.01 25.94 -7.40
C ALA A 339 7.97 26.59 -6.02
N VAL A 340 8.01 25.79 -4.96
CA VAL A 340 7.92 26.29 -3.58
C VAL A 340 9.02 27.31 -3.30
N TYR A 341 10.22 27.07 -3.81
CA TYR A 341 11.34 27.99 -3.68
C TYR A 341 11.10 29.34 -4.36
N ASP A 342 10.46 29.35 -5.53
CA ASP A 342 10.15 30.59 -6.23
C ASP A 342 9.01 31.36 -5.54
N ILE A 343 8.04 30.67 -4.95
CA ILE A 343 6.99 31.30 -4.13
C ILE A 343 7.63 32.05 -2.95
N ILE A 344 8.51 31.39 -2.19
CA ILE A 344 9.09 32.02 -1.00
C ILE A 344 10.06 33.15 -1.33
N LYS A 345 10.71 33.15 -2.51
CA LYS A 345 11.50 34.29 -2.98
C LYS A 345 10.68 35.56 -3.12
N THR A 346 9.38 35.45 -3.39
CA THR A 346 8.50 36.64 -3.49
C THR A 346 8.22 37.28 -2.13
N SER A 347 8.34 36.53 -1.04
CA SER A 347 8.06 36.98 0.33
C SER A 347 9.32 37.19 1.18
N LEU A 348 10.39 36.45 0.95
CA LEU A 348 11.61 36.46 1.75
C LEU A 348 12.75 37.08 0.95
N ALA A 349 13.12 38.32 1.28
CA ALA A 349 14.21 39.03 0.62
C ALA A 349 15.59 38.38 0.84
N ALA A 350 15.82 37.79 2.02
CA ALA A 350 17.09 37.18 2.36
C ALA A 350 17.11 35.69 1.99
N ALA A 351 18.02 35.31 1.07
CA ALA A 351 18.20 33.92 0.64
C ALA A 351 18.54 32.96 1.81
N ALA A 352 19.25 33.47 2.83
CA ALA A 352 19.58 32.70 4.02
C ALA A 352 18.35 32.18 4.79
N SER A 353 17.20 32.85 4.64
CA SER A 353 15.95 32.49 5.30
C SER A 353 15.16 31.41 4.56
N HIS A 354 15.53 31.10 3.30
CA HIS A 354 14.79 30.15 2.47
C HIS A 354 15.03 28.71 2.92
N THR A 355 16.28 28.36 3.20
CA THR A 355 16.68 27.00 3.58
C THR A 355 15.95 26.50 4.82
N PRO A 356 15.94 27.22 5.96
CA PRO A 356 15.26 26.73 7.15
C PRO A 356 13.75 26.56 6.96
N PHE A 357 13.12 27.41 6.12
CA PHE A 357 11.71 27.26 5.80
C PHE A 357 11.46 26.01 4.94
N LEU A 358 12.24 25.80 3.87
CA LEU A 358 12.09 24.64 2.99
C LEU A 358 12.30 23.32 3.74
N GLN A 359 13.28 23.27 4.65
CA GLN A 359 13.48 22.10 5.51
C GLN A 359 12.24 21.81 6.37
N ARG A 360 11.67 22.83 7.03
CA ARG A 360 10.43 22.69 7.81
C ARG A 360 9.24 22.31 6.93
N TYR A 361 9.15 22.87 5.73
CA TYR A 361 8.08 22.56 4.78
C TYR A 361 8.15 21.10 4.30
N ALA A 362 9.33 20.61 3.95
CA ALA A 362 9.56 19.21 3.56
C ALA A 362 9.34 18.24 4.73
N ALA A 363 9.67 18.64 5.96
CA ALA A 363 9.52 17.82 7.18
C ALA A 363 8.16 17.98 7.89
N ARG A 364 7.20 18.69 7.29
CA ARG A 364 5.95 19.04 7.99
C ARG A 364 5.12 17.82 8.38
N THR A 365 4.57 17.86 9.59
CA THR A 365 3.65 16.84 10.12
C THR A 365 2.19 17.27 10.07
N GLN A 366 1.94 18.59 9.99
CA GLN A 366 0.63 19.22 9.91
C GLN A 366 0.40 19.87 8.53
N GLN A 367 -0.85 20.19 8.20
CA GLN A 367 -1.28 20.87 6.97
C GLN A 367 -2.14 22.10 7.31
N GLY A 368 -2.33 22.99 6.32
CA GLY A 368 -3.18 24.17 6.45
C GLY A 368 -2.76 25.07 7.61
N GLU A 369 -3.74 25.57 8.36
CA GLU A 369 -3.47 26.49 9.48
C GLU A 369 -2.62 25.85 10.59
N ALA A 370 -2.77 24.56 10.84
CA ALA A 370 -1.96 23.87 11.85
C ALA A 370 -0.46 23.84 11.47
N PHE A 371 -0.13 23.76 10.17
CA PHE A 371 1.25 23.93 9.72
C PHE A 371 1.74 25.35 9.99
N TRP A 372 0.94 26.35 9.63
CA TRP A 372 1.30 27.74 9.81
C TRP A 372 1.51 28.11 11.28
N SER A 373 0.62 27.68 12.17
CA SER A 373 0.78 27.88 13.63
C SER A 373 2.01 27.15 14.18
N SER A 374 2.44 26.05 13.57
CA SER A 374 3.67 25.35 13.99
C SER A 374 4.96 26.11 13.68
N LEU A 375 4.89 27.17 12.86
CA LEU A 375 6.01 28.05 12.55
C LEU A 375 6.09 29.26 13.50
N GLU A 376 5.07 29.48 14.35
CA GLU A 376 5.07 30.53 15.35
C GLU A 376 6.00 30.19 16.52
N ILE A 377 6.52 31.22 17.19
CA ILE A 377 7.36 31.05 18.38
C ILE A 377 6.46 30.97 19.62
N PRO A 378 6.46 29.86 20.37
CA PRO A 378 5.68 29.76 21.59
C PRO A 378 6.13 30.80 22.63
N ALA A 379 5.16 31.38 23.34
CA ALA A 379 5.43 32.35 24.39
C ALA A 379 6.38 31.77 25.46
N GLY A 380 7.41 32.53 25.84
CA GLY A 380 8.39 32.11 26.85
C GLY A 380 9.51 31.21 26.34
N THR A 381 9.63 31.00 25.03
CA THR A 381 10.74 30.25 24.42
C THR A 381 11.78 31.19 23.79
N THR A 382 13.06 30.83 23.86
CA THR A 382 14.13 31.50 23.12
C THR A 382 14.27 30.80 21.76
N PRO A 383 13.82 31.41 20.66
CA PRO A 383 13.89 30.79 19.34
C PRO A 383 15.33 30.78 18.81
N SER A 384 15.64 29.84 17.91
CA SER A 384 16.84 29.96 17.08
C SER A 384 16.73 31.17 16.14
N ALA A 385 17.86 31.66 15.63
CA ALA A 385 17.87 32.74 14.64
C ALA A 385 17.00 32.42 13.42
N ASP A 386 17.03 31.17 12.95
CA ASP A 386 16.20 30.69 11.85
C ASP A 386 14.71 30.72 12.19
N ALA A 387 14.33 30.24 13.38
CA ALA A 387 12.94 30.23 13.82
C ALA A 387 12.40 31.66 13.97
N GLN A 388 13.19 32.58 14.52
CA GLN A 388 12.85 33.99 14.60
C GLN A 388 12.67 34.61 13.23
N THR A 389 13.55 34.28 12.29
CA THR A 389 13.49 34.81 10.93
C THR A 389 12.23 34.33 10.21
N ILE A 390 11.87 33.05 10.33
CA ILE A 390 10.61 32.52 9.76
C ILE A 390 9.40 33.20 10.40
N ALA A 391 9.36 33.28 11.74
CA ALA A 391 8.23 33.87 12.46
C ALA A 391 8.00 35.35 12.09
N ASN A 392 9.07 36.14 11.95
CA ASN A 392 9.00 37.54 11.53
C ASN A 392 8.41 37.73 10.12
N ASN A 393 8.55 36.72 9.26
CA ASN A 393 8.06 36.75 7.88
C ASN A 393 6.83 35.87 7.66
N LEU A 394 6.24 35.32 8.73
CA LEU A 394 5.13 34.39 8.62
C LEU A 394 3.90 34.99 7.89
N PRO A 395 3.48 36.25 8.15
CA PRO A 395 2.37 36.85 7.41
C PRO A 395 2.64 36.94 5.91
N GLU A 396 3.87 37.29 5.52
CA GLU A 396 4.31 37.41 4.13
C GLU A 396 4.33 36.04 3.42
N LEU A 397 4.83 35.01 4.12
CA LEU A 397 4.83 33.64 3.63
C LEU A 397 3.39 33.13 3.43
N LYS A 398 2.52 33.25 4.45
CA LYS A 398 1.10 32.84 4.32
C LYS A 398 0.45 33.51 3.11
N LEU A 399 0.71 34.80 2.93
CA LEU A 399 0.18 35.57 1.83
C LEU A 399 0.71 35.11 0.46
N ALA A 400 2.02 34.90 0.31
CA ALA A 400 2.60 34.43 -0.94
C ALA A 400 2.04 33.07 -1.39
N PHE A 401 1.90 32.12 -0.45
CA PHE A 401 1.27 30.83 -0.77
C PHE A 401 -0.22 30.96 -1.11
N THR A 402 -0.95 31.85 -0.42
CA THR A 402 -2.37 32.09 -0.72
C THR A 402 -2.54 32.69 -2.12
N ILE A 403 -1.74 33.70 -2.46
CA ILE A 403 -1.71 34.30 -3.80
C ILE A 403 -1.35 33.23 -4.85
N SER A 404 -0.30 32.45 -4.61
CA SER A 404 0.09 31.39 -5.55
C SER A 404 -1.04 30.39 -5.79
N SER A 405 -1.83 30.04 -4.77
CA SER A 405 -2.97 29.16 -4.91
C SER A 405 -4.09 29.79 -5.74
N LEU A 406 -4.41 31.06 -5.51
CA LEU A 406 -5.47 31.79 -6.22
C LEU A 406 -5.13 32.06 -7.69
N LEU A 407 -3.85 32.25 -7.98
CA LEU A 407 -3.35 32.44 -9.34
C LEU A 407 -3.11 31.11 -10.07
N GLY A 408 -3.50 29.97 -9.49
CA GLY A 408 -3.23 28.65 -10.06
C GLY A 408 -1.74 28.42 -10.37
N GLY A 409 -0.84 28.99 -9.56
CA GLY A 409 0.60 28.89 -9.75
C GLY A 409 1.20 29.79 -10.84
N PHE A 410 0.51 30.83 -11.31
CA PHE A 410 1.04 31.76 -12.32
C PHE A 410 2.12 32.70 -11.74
N LEU A 411 3.36 32.22 -11.68
CA LEU A 411 4.48 32.86 -10.99
C LEU A 411 4.76 34.31 -11.47
N ALA A 412 4.67 34.58 -12.77
CA ALA A 412 4.96 35.92 -13.31
C ALA A 412 4.01 36.98 -12.73
N LEU A 413 2.74 36.64 -12.60
CA LEU A 413 1.75 37.51 -11.97
C LEU A 413 1.97 37.61 -10.46
N GLN A 414 2.33 36.52 -9.78
CA GLN A 414 2.72 36.56 -8.36
C GLN A 414 3.91 37.50 -8.12
N GLN A 415 4.94 37.46 -8.98
CA GLN A 415 6.08 38.37 -8.89
C GLN A 415 5.67 39.83 -9.10
N LYS A 416 4.80 40.10 -10.09
CA LYS A 416 4.25 41.45 -10.30
C LYS A 416 3.51 41.95 -9.06
N LEU A 417 2.70 41.09 -8.43
CA LEU A 417 2.01 41.43 -7.21
C LEU A 417 2.98 41.68 -6.04
N GLY A 418 4.02 40.85 -5.89
CA GLY A 418 5.08 41.08 -4.90
C GLY A 418 5.75 42.46 -5.07
N GLN A 419 6.05 42.84 -6.32
CA GLN A 419 6.64 44.16 -6.64
C GLN A 419 5.70 45.32 -6.30
N LEU A 420 4.43 45.24 -6.71
CA LEU A 420 3.45 46.26 -6.42
C LEU A 420 3.23 46.44 -4.92
N ARG A 421 3.24 45.34 -4.17
CA ARG A 421 3.13 45.37 -2.71
C ARG A 421 4.36 45.99 -2.04
N ALA A 422 5.56 45.63 -2.48
CA ALA A 422 6.79 46.27 -2.01
C ALA A 422 6.81 47.78 -2.29
N ALA A 423 6.13 48.22 -3.34
CA ALA A 423 5.92 49.63 -3.66
C ALA A 423 4.75 50.29 -2.90
N GLY A 424 4.09 49.58 -1.98
CA GLY A 424 2.97 50.09 -1.18
C GLY A 424 1.61 50.09 -1.89
N GLY A 425 1.48 49.38 -3.01
CA GLY A 425 0.27 49.38 -3.83
C GLY A 425 -0.94 48.68 -3.19
N PHE A 426 -0.72 47.61 -2.42
CA PHE A 426 -1.77 46.92 -1.67
C PHE A 426 -1.21 46.28 -0.39
N PRO A 427 -1.49 46.83 0.80
CA PRO A 427 -0.94 46.30 2.05
C PRO A 427 -1.40 44.88 2.39
N THR A 428 -2.63 44.52 2.03
CA THR A 428 -3.29 43.26 2.42
C THR A 428 -3.83 42.48 1.22
N LEU A 429 -4.13 41.19 1.43
CA LEU A 429 -4.78 40.36 0.41
C LEU A 429 -6.16 40.90 0.00
N ARG A 430 -6.86 41.51 0.96
CA ARG A 430 -8.17 42.13 0.78
C ARG A 430 -8.14 43.27 -0.23
N ASP A 431 -7.06 44.04 -0.26
CA ASP A 431 -6.89 45.16 -1.19
C ASP A 431 -6.80 44.70 -2.65
N MET A 432 -6.44 43.42 -2.90
CA MET A 432 -6.42 42.86 -4.25
C MET A 432 -7.80 42.79 -4.91
N ALA A 433 -8.86 42.66 -4.12
CA ALA A 433 -10.23 42.70 -4.63
C ALA A 433 -10.60 44.08 -5.21
N ASN A 434 -9.82 45.13 -4.94
CA ASN A 434 -10.00 46.45 -5.54
C ASN A 434 -9.26 46.62 -6.88
N ILE A 435 -8.41 45.66 -7.28
CA ILE A 435 -7.71 45.71 -8.55
C ILE A 435 -8.72 45.53 -9.69
N SER A 436 -8.68 46.45 -10.65
CA SER A 436 -9.60 46.44 -11.78
C SER A 436 -9.29 45.31 -12.76
N TRP A 437 -10.32 44.77 -13.40
CA TRP A 437 -10.15 43.77 -14.46
C TRP A 437 -9.15 44.21 -15.54
N PRO A 438 -9.17 45.46 -16.07
CA PRO A 438 -8.17 45.91 -17.05
C PRO A 438 -6.72 45.86 -16.52
N SER A 439 -6.51 46.11 -15.22
CA SER A 439 -5.19 46.00 -14.61
C SER A 439 -4.71 44.55 -14.57
N TRP A 440 -5.58 43.62 -14.14
CA TRP A 440 -5.27 42.19 -14.16
C TRP A 440 -4.94 41.71 -15.58
N ASN A 441 -5.78 42.05 -16.56
CA ASN A 441 -5.56 41.69 -17.96
C ASN A 441 -4.22 42.22 -18.49
N GLY A 442 -3.94 43.49 -18.25
CA GLY A 442 -2.67 44.10 -18.68
C GLY A 442 -1.44 43.42 -18.09
N TRP A 443 -1.47 43.01 -16.82
CA TRP A 443 -0.34 42.29 -16.20
C TRP A 443 -0.17 40.87 -16.74
N VAL A 444 -1.27 40.18 -17.04
CA VAL A 444 -1.21 38.84 -17.66
C VAL A 444 -0.67 38.92 -19.09
N GLU A 445 -1.14 39.89 -19.89
CA GLU A 445 -0.63 40.15 -21.23
C GLU A 445 0.85 40.54 -21.24
N GLU A 446 1.28 41.40 -20.30
CA GLU A 446 2.69 41.78 -20.10
C GLU A 446 3.53 40.53 -19.82
N ALA A 447 3.09 39.67 -18.89
CA ALA A 447 3.79 38.44 -18.54
C ALA A 447 3.90 37.46 -19.73
N ILE A 448 2.82 37.25 -20.48
CA ILE A 448 2.81 36.36 -21.65
C ILE A 448 3.70 36.90 -22.76
N SER A 449 3.68 38.22 -22.99
CA SER A 449 4.59 38.88 -23.94
C SER A 449 6.07 38.71 -23.54
N GLY A 450 6.33 38.61 -22.24
CA GLY A 450 7.64 38.25 -21.67
C GLY A 450 7.99 36.76 -21.73
N GLY A 451 7.15 35.91 -22.34
CA GLY A 451 7.38 34.47 -22.51
C GLY A 451 6.78 33.59 -21.42
N ALA A 452 6.02 34.14 -20.46
CA ALA A 452 5.31 33.34 -19.49
C ALA A 452 4.16 32.54 -20.14
N GLN A 453 3.86 31.37 -19.59
CA GLN A 453 2.75 30.54 -20.04
C GLN A 453 1.66 30.53 -18.98
N LEU A 454 0.39 30.56 -19.42
CA LEU A 454 -0.76 30.42 -18.54
C LEU A 454 -0.76 29.04 -17.85
N PRO A 455 -1.39 28.92 -16.67
CA PRO A 455 -1.64 27.62 -16.05
C PRO A 455 -2.30 26.61 -16.99
N PRO A 456 -1.86 25.32 -16.98
CA PRO A 456 -2.58 24.27 -17.67
C PRO A 456 -4.00 24.20 -17.08
N ASN A 457 -4.99 24.03 -17.95
CA ASN A 457 -6.42 24.07 -17.66
C ASN A 457 -7.03 25.47 -17.49
N SER A 458 -6.31 26.57 -17.78
CA SER A 458 -7.00 27.84 -18.05
C SER A 458 -8.03 27.62 -19.17
N ALA A 459 -9.29 27.94 -18.91
CA ALA A 459 -10.36 27.77 -19.89
C ALA A 459 -10.07 28.63 -21.13
N GLY A 460 -10.41 28.12 -22.33
CA GLY A 460 -10.17 28.80 -23.60
C GLY A 460 -9.38 27.93 -24.58
N LYS A 461 -9.72 28.01 -25.87
CA LYS A 461 -9.13 27.12 -26.90
C LYS A 461 -7.78 27.63 -27.42
N THR A 462 -7.54 28.95 -27.45
CA THR A 462 -6.29 29.59 -27.91
C THR A 462 -6.20 31.08 -27.53
N GLY A 463 -5.00 31.60 -27.32
CA GLY A 463 -4.69 33.04 -27.44
C GLY A 463 -5.38 33.96 -26.42
N ALA A 464 -5.87 35.11 -26.89
CA ALA A 464 -6.47 36.17 -26.06
C ALA A 464 -7.70 35.70 -25.26
N ASP A 465 -8.51 34.79 -25.80
CA ASP A 465 -9.68 34.25 -25.10
C ASP A 465 -9.27 33.50 -23.82
N ALA A 466 -8.12 32.82 -23.83
CA ALA A 466 -7.60 32.13 -22.65
C ALA A 466 -7.13 33.12 -21.57
N VAL A 467 -6.59 34.28 -21.97
CA VAL A 467 -6.22 35.36 -21.05
C VAL A 467 -7.46 35.93 -20.38
N VAL A 468 -8.49 36.28 -21.16
CA VAL A 468 -9.75 36.82 -20.65
C VAL A 468 -10.37 35.86 -19.63
N LEU A 469 -10.51 34.57 -19.98
CA LEU A 469 -11.12 33.57 -19.10
C LEU A 469 -10.29 33.30 -17.85
N TYR A 470 -8.95 33.32 -17.96
CA TYR A 470 -8.08 33.21 -16.80
C TYR A 470 -8.26 34.42 -15.86
N VAL A 471 -8.25 35.64 -16.40
CA VAL A 471 -8.44 36.86 -15.61
C VAL A 471 -9.82 36.89 -14.97
N ASP A 472 -10.87 36.50 -15.69
CA ASP A 472 -12.23 36.37 -15.15
C ASP A 472 -12.27 35.41 -13.96
N THR A 473 -11.58 34.27 -14.07
CA THR A 473 -11.49 33.28 -12.99
C THR A 473 -10.77 33.85 -11.77
N VAL A 474 -9.60 34.48 -11.97
CA VAL A 474 -8.85 35.12 -10.88
C VAL A 474 -9.68 36.20 -10.20
N VAL A 475 -10.33 37.08 -10.96
CA VAL A 475 -11.20 38.13 -10.41
C VAL A 475 -12.37 37.52 -9.65
N ALA A 476 -13.01 36.48 -10.18
CA ALA A 476 -14.10 35.78 -9.49
C ALA A 476 -13.64 35.14 -8.17
N ASP A 477 -12.48 34.50 -8.14
CA ASP A 477 -11.91 33.89 -6.92
C ASP A 477 -11.63 34.96 -5.84
N PHE A 478 -11.08 36.11 -6.21
CA PHE A 478 -10.90 37.23 -5.28
C PHE A 478 -12.23 37.84 -4.82
N ASP A 479 -13.19 37.98 -5.73
CA ASP A 479 -14.51 38.50 -5.42
C ASP A 479 -15.27 37.56 -4.46
N GLU A 480 -15.11 36.24 -4.60
CA GLU A 480 -15.67 35.21 -3.72
C GLU A 480 -15.00 35.21 -2.34
N LEU A 481 -13.67 35.39 -2.28
CA LEU A 481 -12.94 35.47 -1.02
C LEU A 481 -13.22 36.76 -0.25
N PHE A 482 -13.47 37.88 -0.94
CA PHE A 482 -13.62 39.20 -0.34
C PHE A 482 -14.93 39.88 -0.74
N PRO A 483 -16.10 39.26 -0.51
CA PRO A 483 -17.37 39.80 -0.99
C PRO A 483 -17.67 41.18 -0.41
N SER A 484 -17.19 41.47 0.81
CA SER A 484 -17.31 42.80 1.45
C SER A 484 -16.59 43.89 0.66
N GLU A 485 -15.44 43.59 0.07
CA GLU A 485 -14.69 44.55 -0.75
C GLU A 485 -15.37 44.79 -2.09
N VAL A 486 -15.85 43.72 -2.72
CA VAL A 486 -16.63 43.83 -3.96
C VAL A 486 -17.85 44.70 -3.74
N LEU A 487 -18.57 44.47 -2.64
CA LEU A 487 -19.75 45.24 -2.29
C LEU A 487 -19.39 46.70 -2.02
N ARG A 488 -18.34 46.96 -1.23
CA ARG A 488 -17.79 48.29 -0.98
C ARG A 488 -17.49 49.02 -2.29
N ARG A 489 -16.67 48.42 -3.16
CA ARG A 489 -16.33 48.94 -4.50
C ARG A 489 -17.57 49.22 -5.34
N SER A 490 -18.54 48.32 -5.33
CA SER A 490 -19.76 48.44 -6.13
C SER A 490 -20.65 49.60 -5.70
N PHE A 491 -20.65 49.92 -4.40
CA PHE A 491 -21.42 51.01 -3.83
C PHE A 491 -20.69 52.35 -3.87
N THR A 492 -19.39 52.39 -3.59
CA THR A 492 -18.60 53.63 -3.65
C THR A 492 -18.44 54.15 -5.07
N SER A 493 -18.50 53.28 -6.08
CA SER A 493 -18.56 53.66 -7.50
C SER A 493 -19.95 54.08 -7.97
N SER A 494 -20.99 53.94 -7.14
CA SER A 494 -22.38 54.27 -7.47
C SER A 494 -22.84 55.50 -6.68
N ALA A 495 -23.60 56.40 -7.31
CA ALA A 495 -24.21 57.53 -6.60
C ALA A 495 -25.45 57.13 -5.76
N VAL A 496 -25.52 55.85 -5.36
CA VAL A 496 -26.70 55.24 -4.73
C VAL A 496 -26.69 55.42 -3.21
N LEU A 497 -25.50 55.48 -2.60
CA LEU A 497 -25.38 55.73 -1.17
C LEU A 497 -25.35 57.22 -0.86
N SER A 498 -25.82 57.59 0.33
CA SER A 498 -25.61 58.94 0.84
C SER A 498 -24.12 59.22 1.05
N ALA A 499 -23.74 60.51 0.99
CA ALA A 499 -22.36 60.92 1.24
C ALA A 499 -21.86 60.49 2.65
N PRO A 500 -22.64 60.62 3.74
CA PRO A 500 -22.27 60.09 5.06
C PRO A 500 -21.94 58.60 5.05
N THR A 501 -22.73 57.76 4.37
CA THR A 501 -22.51 56.30 4.31
C THR A 501 -21.25 55.96 3.52
N THR A 502 -21.04 56.65 2.40
CA THR A 502 -19.82 56.49 1.59
C THR A 502 -18.58 56.81 2.41
N THR A 503 -18.60 57.92 3.16
CA THR A 503 -17.53 58.29 4.09
C THR A 503 -17.35 57.25 5.20
N PHE A 504 -18.44 56.73 5.78
CA PHE A 504 -18.36 55.69 6.81
C PHE A 504 -17.65 54.44 6.30
N ILE A 505 -18.03 53.96 5.11
CA ILE A 505 -17.45 52.77 4.50
C ILE A 505 -15.96 52.99 4.18
N ASN A 506 -15.57 54.18 3.72
CA ASN A 506 -14.18 54.53 3.44
C ASN A 506 -13.33 54.63 4.71
N ASN A 507 -13.90 55.13 5.82
CA ASN A 507 -13.23 55.20 7.12
C ASN A 507 -13.07 53.82 7.79
N THR A 508 -13.75 52.79 7.30
CA THR A 508 -13.84 51.47 7.95
C THR A 508 -13.42 50.32 7.03
N PRO A 509 -12.21 50.34 6.45
CA PRO A 509 -11.76 49.32 5.49
C PRO A 509 -11.73 47.90 6.09
N SER A 510 -11.54 47.78 7.41
CA SER A 510 -11.55 46.50 8.13
C SER A 510 -12.96 45.94 8.37
N PHE A 511 -14.03 46.75 8.27
CA PHE A 511 -15.39 46.34 8.54
C PHE A 511 -15.91 45.32 7.51
N ASP A 512 -16.34 44.15 7.98
CA ASP A 512 -16.99 43.13 7.15
C ASP A 512 -18.50 43.40 7.05
N LEU A 513 -18.94 43.79 5.84
CA LEU A 513 -20.31 44.18 5.53
C LEU A 513 -21.33 43.04 5.68
N PHE A 514 -20.89 41.78 5.74
CA PHE A 514 -21.79 40.62 5.84
C PHE A 514 -21.86 40.06 7.27
N HIS A 515 -20.70 39.94 7.92
CA HIS A 515 -20.59 39.17 9.16
C HIS A 515 -20.57 40.07 10.41
N THR A 516 -19.92 41.23 10.35
CA THR A 516 -19.73 42.07 11.54
C THR A 516 -20.99 42.87 11.86
N ASP A 517 -21.40 42.86 13.12
CA ASP A 517 -22.49 43.72 13.61
C ASP A 517 -22.07 45.18 13.66
N VAL A 518 -22.85 46.07 13.02
CA VAL A 518 -22.49 47.49 12.86
C VAL A 518 -22.39 48.16 14.22
N ASP A 519 -23.34 47.91 15.12
CA ASP A 519 -23.36 48.54 16.44
C ASP A 519 -22.20 48.03 17.30
N LYS A 520 -21.95 46.72 17.28
CA LYS A 520 -20.80 46.13 18.01
C LYS A 520 -19.47 46.63 17.47
N PHE A 521 -19.34 46.78 16.14
CA PHE A 521 -18.12 47.30 15.53
C PHE A 521 -17.84 48.75 15.96
N ILE A 522 -18.86 49.60 15.92
CA ILE A 522 -18.75 51.00 16.36
C ILE A 522 -18.42 51.06 17.85
N ALA A 523 -19.09 50.24 18.68
CA ALA A 523 -18.86 50.22 20.12
C ALA A 523 -17.47 49.70 20.52
N ALA A 524 -16.88 48.80 19.72
CA ALA A 524 -15.55 48.26 19.96
C ALA A 524 -14.42 49.09 19.33
N GLY A 525 -14.74 49.95 18.36
CA GLY A 525 -13.77 50.75 17.61
C GLY A 525 -13.61 52.18 18.13
N ASP A 526 -12.72 52.94 17.49
CA ASP A 526 -12.59 54.37 17.71
C ASP A 526 -13.69 55.11 16.91
N ALA A 527 -14.77 55.47 17.60
CA ALA A 527 -15.89 56.18 17.00
C ALA A 527 -15.46 57.50 16.32
N ALA A 528 -14.43 58.19 16.83
CA ALA A 528 -13.96 59.43 16.21
C ALA A 528 -13.32 59.18 14.84
N ALA A 529 -12.56 58.08 14.71
CA ALA A 529 -11.99 57.65 13.43
C ALA A 529 -13.07 57.15 12.47
N ILE A 530 -14.02 56.35 12.96
CA ILE A 530 -15.12 55.78 12.15
C ILE A 530 -15.98 56.89 11.53
N PHE A 531 -16.32 57.91 12.33
CA PHE A 531 -17.17 59.03 11.88
C PHE A 531 -16.39 60.27 11.44
N ALA A 532 -15.09 60.15 11.18
CA ALA A 532 -14.28 61.27 10.72
C ALA A 532 -14.88 61.87 9.43
N GLY A 533 -15.17 63.18 9.46
CA GLY A 533 -15.79 63.88 8.33
C GLY A 533 -17.31 63.68 8.19
N ILE A 534 -17.97 62.99 9.12
CA ILE A 534 -19.43 62.80 9.14
C ILE A 534 -20.04 63.68 10.24
N PRO A 535 -20.87 64.69 9.90
CA PRO A 535 -21.56 65.51 10.89
C PRO A 535 -22.38 64.66 11.86
N ALA A 536 -22.42 65.03 13.14
CA ALA A 536 -23.14 64.27 14.18
C ALA A 536 -24.62 64.03 13.82
N ALA A 537 -25.26 65.00 13.15
CA ALA A 537 -26.65 64.88 12.69
C ALA A 537 -26.85 63.78 11.62
N ASP A 538 -25.79 63.41 10.89
CA ASP A 538 -25.84 62.47 9.77
C ASP A 538 -25.35 61.06 10.13
N GLN A 539 -24.72 60.89 11.30
CA GLN A 539 -24.17 59.60 11.73
C GLN A 539 -25.25 58.51 11.83
N ALA A 540 -26.44 58.86 12.32
CA ALA A 540 -27.56 57.92 12.42
C ALA A 540 -28.01 57.42 11.03
N THR A 541 -28.03 58.31 10.04
CA THR A 541 -28.34 57.98 8.64
C THR A 541 -27.30 57.02 8.06
N ALA A 542 -26.01 57.32 8.26
CA ALA A 542 -24.92 56.44 7.81
C ALA A 542 -25.05 55.03 8.40
N ILE A 543 -25.28 54.92 9.71
CA ILE A 543 -25.47 53.63 10.39
C ILE A 543 -26.67 52.87 9.82
N ALA A 544 -27.81 53.55 9.62
CA ALA A 544 -29.02 52.94 9.09
C ALA A 544 -28.83 52.38 7.68
N GLU A 545 -28.16 53.13 6.79
CA GLU A 545 -27.85 52.67 5.43
C GLU A 545 -26.86 51.50 5.43
N VAL A 546 -25.79 51.52 6.23
CA VAL A 546 -24.87 50.37 6.35
C VAL A 546 -25.59 49.11 6.84
N LYS A 547 -26.50 49.25 7.82
CA LYS A 547 -27.36 48.14 8.27
C LYS A 547 -28.27 47.62 7.15
N ALA A 548 -28.80 48.52 6.32
CA ALA A 548 -29.62 48.14 5.16
C ALA A 548 -28.79 47.37 4.12
N ILE A 549 -27.58 47.86 3.77
CA ILE A 549 -26.63 47.17 2.89
C ILE A 549 -26.33 45.77 3.40
N LYS A 550 -26.00 45.63 4.70
CA LYS A 550 -25.74 44.33 5.33
C LYS A 550 -26.94 43.39 5.24
N ARG A 551 -28.15 43.88 5.49
CA ARG A 551 -29.38 43.08 5.40
C ARG A 551 -29.61 42.59 3.97
N ILE A 552 -29.47 43.46 2.99
CA ILE A 552 -29.63 43.12 1.58
C ILE A 552 -28.54 42.15 1.11
N GLY A 553 -27.30 42.35 1.56
CA GLY A 553 -26.20 41.44 1.30
C GLY A 553 -26.49 40.01 1.79
N ARG A 554 -27.14 39.88 2.96
CA ARG A 554 -27.58 38.57 3.47
C ARG A 554 -28.69 37.95 2.62
N LEU A 555 -29.66 38.75 2.17
CA LEU A 555 -30.75 38.29 1.30
C LEU A 555 -30.25 37.85 -0.09
N ALA A 556 -29.21 38.51 -0.59
CA ALA A 556 -28.56 38.19 -1.85
C ALA A 556 -27.65 36.95 -1.78
N ASN A 557 -27.71 36.15 -0.71
CA ASN A 557 -26.78 35.04 -0.45
C ASN A 557 -25.32 35.45 -0.58
N LYS A 558 -24.98 36.68 -0.19
CA LYS A 558 -23.64 37.26 -0.28
C LYS A 558 -23.12 37.47 -1.71
N VAL A 559 -23.99 37.43 -2.72
CA VAL A 559 -23.63 37.77 -4.11
C VAL A 559 -23.66 39.29 -4.28
N PRO A 560 -22.52 39.98 -4.41
CA PRO A 560 -22.47 41.45 -4.34
C PRO A 560 -23.28 42.15 -5.44
N ALA A 561 -23.27 41.60 -6.66
CA ALA A 561 -24.04 42.15 -7.79
C ALA A 561 -25.56 42.11 -7.52
N VAL A 562 -26.07 41.01 -6.95
CA VAL A 562 -27.48 40.87 -6.58
C VAL A 562 -27.82 41.80 -5.42
N ALA A 563 -26.91 41.93 -4.43
CA ALA A 563 -27.10 42.84 -3.30
C ALA A 563 -27.22 44.30 -3.76
N LYS A 564 -26.37 44.74 -4.68
CA LYS A 564 -26.47 46.08 -5.27
C LYS A 564 -27.79 46.28 -6.02
N GLN A 565 -28.18 45.35 -6.88
CA GLN A 565 -29.44 45.43 -7.63
C GLN A 565 -30.68 45.47 -6.72
N LEU A 566 -30.68 44.71 -5.62
CA LEU A 566 -31.75 44.74 -4.64
C LEU A 566 -31.79 46.08 -3.89
N TYR A 567 -30.63 46.63 -3.53
CA TYR A 567 -30.56 47.94 -2.87
C TYR A 567 -31.09 49.06 -3.77
N GLU A 568 -30.72 49.07 -5.05
CA GLU A 568 -31.15 50.08 -6.02
C GLU A 568 -32.66 50.04 -6.32
N LYS A 569 -33.32 48.90 -6.09
CA LYS A 569 -34.76 48.72 -6.30
C LYS A 569 -35.63 49.12 -5.11
N GLY A 570 -35.03 49.38 -3.94
CA GLY A 570 -35.74 49.57 -2.67
C GLY A 570 -36.32 48.28 -2.12
#